data_AF-A0A1M7BIL6-F1
#
_entry.id   AF-A0A1M7BIL6-F1
#
_cell.length_a   1.000
_cell.length_b   1.000
_cell.length_c   1.000
_cell.angle_alpha   90.00
_cell.angle_beta   90.00
_cell.angle_gamma   90.00
#
_symmetry.space_group_name_H-M   'P 1'
#
loop_
_entity.id
_entity.type
_entity.pdbx_description
1 polymer ?
#
loop_
_entity_poly.entity_id
_entity_poly.type
_entity_poly.pdbx_seq_one_letter_code
_entity_poly.pdbx_strand_id
1 'polypeptide(L)' 'MLYRQDPPNNGTLVAIGNLGVNIDEDSGFDIGGNSATAFALLKVNNSTSVFSINLTTGAATKVAELNIQATAMAVGLGF' A
#
# COMPACT_ATOMS: atom_id res chain seq x y z
N MET A 1 -7.66 0.96 -5.86
CA MET A 1 -7.31 2.37 -6.22
C MET A 1 -6.73 3.03 -4.98
N LEU A 2 -5.78 3.97 -5.12
CA LEU A 2 -5.28 4.77 -4.01
C LEU A 2 -6.17 6.02 -3.81
N TYR A 3 -6.52 6.27 -2.56
CA TYR A 3 -7.23 7.48 -2.13
C TYR A 3 -6.40 8.18 -1.05
N ARG A 4 -6.53 9.52 -0.97
CA ARG A 4 -5.99 10.34 0.11
C ARG A 4 -7.12 11.02 0.85
N GLN A 5 -7.08 11.03 2.18
CA GLN A 5 -7.96 11.88 2.97
C GLN A 5 -7.47 13.32 2.93
N ASP A 6 -8.27 14.21 2.36
CA ASP A 6 -7.90 15.60 2.12
C ASP A 6 -9.15 16.51 2.02
N PRO A 7 -9.38 17.47 2.94
CA PRO A 7 -8.59 17.71 4.14
C PRO A 7 -8.82 16.63 5.21
N PRO A 8 -7.82 16.32 6.06
CA PRO A 8 -7.86 15.18 7.00
C PRO A 8 -9.08 15.18 7.93
N ASN A 9 -9.44 16.35 8.47
CA ASN A 9 -10.51 16.47 9.48
C ASN A 9 -11.92 16.36 8.90
N ASN A 10 -12.07 16.48 7.58
CA ASN A 10 -13.37 16.37 6.92
C ASN A 10 -13.68 14.92 6.49
N GLY A 11 -12.72 14.00 6.61
CA GLY A 11 -12.87 12.60 6.18
C GLY A 11 -13.10 12.42 4.68
N THR A 12 -12.92 13.48 3.87
CA THR A 12 -13.14 13.44 2.42
C THR A 12 -12.04 12.66 1.73
N LEU A 13 -12.40 11.70 0.87
CA LEU A 13 -11.47 10.91 0.08
C LEU A 13 -11.30 11.53 -1.31
N VAL A 14 -10.06 11.87 -1.66
CA VAL A 14 -9.66 12.30 -3.00
C VAL A 14 -8.97 11.13 -3.70
N ALA A 15 -9.48 10.77 -4.87
CA ALA A 15 -8.88 9.72 -5.69
C ALA A 15 -7.51 10.17 -6.23
N ILE A 16 -6.49 9.33 -6.07
CA ILE A 16 -5.14 9.58 -6.59
C ILE A 16 -4.93 8.83 -7.90
N GLY A 17 -5.21 7.53 -7.91
CA GLY A 17 -5.05 6.72 -9.12
C GLY A 17 -5.12 5.22 -8.88
N ASN A 18 -5.16 4.48 -9.98
CA ASN A 18 -5.28 3.02 -9.95
C ASN A 18 -3.96 2.37 -9.52
N LEU A 19 -4.07 1.22 -8.83
CA LEU A 19 -2.90 0.48 -8.36
C LEU A 19 -2.17 -0.25 -9.49
N GLY A 20 -2.82 -0.43 -10.65
CA GLY A 20 -2.25 -1.12 -11.81
C GLY A 20 -2.18 -2.65 -11.69
N VAL A 21 -2.59 -3.18 -10.54
CA VAL A 21 -2.71 -4.62 -10.26
C VAL A 21 -4.13 -4.93 -9.79
N ASN A 22 -4.62 -6.13 -10.12
CA ASN A 22 -5.88 -6.64 -9.58
C ASN A 22 -5.59 -7.35 -8.26
N ILE A 23 -6.14 -6.84 -7.17
CA ILE A 23 -5.86 -7.30 -5.81
C ILE A 23 -6.98 -8.22 -5.37
N ASP A 24 -6.60 -9.40 -4.88
CA ASP A 24 -7.54 -10.37 -4.33
C ASP A 24 -7.86 -10.04 -2.87
N GLU A 25 -6.81 -9.73 -2.08
CA GLU A 25 -6.88 -9.42 -0.65
C GLU A 25 -5.79 -8.39 -0.30
N ASP A 26 -6.06 -7.51 0.67
CA ASP A 26 -5.08 -6.62 1.28
C ASP A 26 -4.88 -6.95 2.77
N SER A 27 -3.62 -6.93 3.22
CA SER A 27 -3.22 -7.28 4.60
C SER A 27 -2.41 -6.16 5.26
N GLY A 28 -2.56 -4.92 4.78
CA GLY A 28 -2.02 -3.71 5.40
C GLY A 28 -1.32 -2.76 4.44
N PHE A 29 -1.22 -1.51 4.89
CA PHE A 29 -0.58 -0.40 4.21
C PHE A 29 0.05 0.51 5.25
N ASP A 30 1.29 0.93 5.03
CA ASP A 30 1.99 1.82 5.96
C ASP A 30 2.98 2.72 5.20
N ILE A 31 3.30 3.87 5.79
CA ILE A 31 4.19 4.89 5.19
C ILE A 31 5.35 5.13 6.14
N GLY A 32 6.58 5.00 5.62
CA GLY A 32 7.78 5.32 6.35
C GLY A 32 7.79 6.77 6.82
N GLY A 33 7.91 6.99 8.12
CA GLY A 33 7.88 8.33 8.71
C GLY A 33 9.07 9.21 8.31
N ASN A 34 10.20 8.62 7.90
CA ASN A 34 11.40 9.34 7.45
C ASN A 34 11.53 9.35 5.92
N SER A 35 11.40 8.22 5.23
CA SER A 35 11.56 8.22 3.76
C SER A 35 10.31 8.71 3.01
N ALA A 36 9.16 8.77 3.67
CA ALA A 36 7.85 8.96 3.05
C ALA A 36 7.51 7.89 1.98
N THR A 37 8.19 6.74 2.01
CA THR A 37 7.90 5.61 1.11
C THR A 37 6.72 4.83 1.64
N ALA A 38 5.72 4.62 0.78
CA ALA A 38 4.56 3.82 1.10
C ALA A 38 4.75 2.36 0.67
N PHE A 39 4.35 1.44 1.55
CA PHE A 39 4.35 0.02 1.27
C PHE A 39 2.97 -0.58 1.55
N ALA A 40 2.63 -1.62 0.81
CA ALA A 40 1.40 -2.39 0.99
C ALA A 40 1.71 -3.88 0.94
N LEU A 41 0.97 -4.67 1.71
CA LEU A 41 1.00 -6.11 1.67
C LEU A 41 -0.26 -6.58 0.94
N LEU A 42 -0.09 -7.04 -0.29
CA LEU A 42 -1.18 -7.34 -1.19
C LEU A 42 -1.09 -8.78 -1.67
N LYS A 43 -2.24 -9.42 -1.83
CA LYS A 43 -2.38 -10.71 -2.50
C LYS A 43 -2.84 -10.48 -3.94
N VAL A 44 -2.06 -11.00 -4.88
CA VAL A 44 -2.35 -10.93 -6.31
C VAL A 44 -2.12 -12.30 -6.91
N ASN A 45 -3.11 -12.86 -7.59
CA ASN A 45 -3.06 -14.20 -8.17
C ASN A 45 -2.65 -15.25 -7.13
N ASN A 46 -3.24 -15.18 -5.94
CA ASN A 46 -2.98 -16.10 -4.83
C ASN A 46 -1.54 -16.07 -4.27
N SER A 47 -0.75 -15.03 -4.60
CA SER A 47 0.59 -14.79 -4.05
C SER A 47 0.61 -13.53 -3.19
N THR A 48 1.00 -13.66 -1.92
CA THR A 48 1.19 -12.55 -0.99
C THR A 48 2.54 -11.88 -1.27
N SER A 49 2.55 -10.57 -1.48
CA SER A 49 3.77 -9.82 -1.81
C SER A 49 3.76 -8.43 -1.18
N VAL A 50 4.94 -7.92 -0.85
CA VAL A 50 5.15 -6.52 -0.50
C VAL A 50 5.24 -5.71 -1.79
N PHE A 51 4.46 -4.63 -1.86
CA PHE A 51 4.47 -3.66 -2.93
C PHE A 51 4.93 -2.30 -2.40
N SER A 52 5.71 -1.55 -3.18
CA SER A 52 5.85 -0.11 -2.99
C SER A 52 4.70 0.60 -3.73
N ILE A 53 4.17 1.66 -3.12
CA ILE A 53 3.04 2.43 -3.66
C ILE A 53 3.50 3.84 -3.98
N ASN A 54 3.30 4.28 -5.22
CA ASN A 54 3.52 5.67 -5.59
C ASN A 54 2.37 6.54 -5.08
N LEU A 55 2.62 7.41 -4.10
CA LEU A 55 1.60 8.26 -3.46
C LEU A 55 1.04 9.38 -4.38
N THR A 56 1.65 9.61 -5.54
CA THR A 56 1.23 10.62 -6.51
C THR A 56 0.40 10.02 -7.64
N THR A 57 0.70 8.80 -8.08
CA THR A 57 0.01 8.15 -9.22
C THR A 57 -0.88 6.99 -8.81
N GLY A 58 -0.70 6.45 -7.59
CA GLY A 58 -1.33 5.23 -7.12
C GLY A 58 -0.64 3.95 -7.58
N ALA A 59 0.34 3.98 -8.48
CA ALA A 59 0.92 2.76 -9.04
C ALA A 59 1.59 1.87 -7.98
N ALA A 60 1.28 0.56 -8.00
CA ALA A 60 1.89 -0.44 -7.15
C ALA A 60 3.02 -1.19 -7.89
N THR A 61 4.18 -1.32 -7.25
CA THR A 61 5.33 -2.07 -7.79
C THR A 61 5.70 -3.19 -6.82
N LYS A 62 5.72 -4.45 -7.30
CA LYS A 62 6.11 -5.60 -6.47
C LYS A 62 7.57 -5.46 -6.05
N VAL A 63 7.85 -5.59 -4.75
CA VAL A 63 9.19 -5.51 -4.16
C VAL A 63 9.70 -6.91 -3.78
N ALA A 64 8.86 -7.68 -3.07
CA ALA A 64 9.21 -9.01 -2.61
C ALA A 64 7.98 -9.89 -2.49
N GLU A 65 8.14 -11.19 -2.72
CA GLU A 65 7.10 -12.20 -2.48
C GLU A 65 7.32 -12.85 -1.11
N LEU A 66 6.23 -13.10 -0.38
CA LEU A 66 6.27 -13.74 0.93
C LEU A 66 5.46 -15.03 0.91
N ASN A 67 6.08 -16.13 1.34
CA ASN A 67 5.39 -17.42 1.50
C ASN A 67 4.84 -17.57 2.93
N ILE A 68 3.95 -16.66 3.31
CA ILE A 68 3.27 -16.65 4.61
C ILE A 68 1.81 -16.24 4.42
N GLN A 69 0.95 -16.66 5.36
CA GLN A 69 -0.39 -16.09 5.51
C GLN A 69 -0.31 -14.88 6.42
N ALA A 70 -0.11 -13.70 5.83
CA ALA A 70 0.01 -12.46 6.59
C ALA A 70 -1.35 -11.80 6.80
N THR A 71 -1.57 -11.26 8.00
CA THR A 71 -2.81 -10.58 8.40
C THR A 71 -2.62 -9.08 8.64
N ALA A 72 -1.39 -8.62 8.81
CA ALA A 72 -1.05 -7.23 9.07
C ALA A 72 0.40 -6.94 8.64
N MET A 73 0.71 -5.67 8.42
CA MET A 73 2.07 -5.15 8.33
C MET A 73 2.18 -3.78 9.03
N ALA A 74 3.40 -3.44 9.43
CA ALA A 74 3.80 -2.09 9.80
C ALA A 74 5.25 -1.89 9.35
N VAL A 75 5.62 -0.67 8.96
CA VAL A 75 7.02 -0.31 8.74
C VAL A 75 7.63 0.20 10.04
N GLY A 76 8.86 -0.21 10.31
CA GLY A 76 9.56 0.19 11.54
C GLY A 76 9.89 1.68 11.61
N LEU A 77 10.48 2.09 12.73
CA LEU A 77 10.99 3.45 12.89
C LEU A 77 12.22 3.66 11.99
N GLY A 78 12.27 4.80 11.28
CA GLY A 78 13.43 5.23 10.49
C GLY A 78 13.39 4.86 9.01
N PHE A 79 12.35 4.15 8.56
CA PHE A 79 12.04 3.98 7.14
C PHE A 79 11.20 5.14 6.64
#